data_AF-A0A974WED2-F1
#
_entry.id   AF-A0A974WED2-F1
#
_cell.length_a   1.000
_cell.length_b   1.000
_cell.length_c   1.000
_cell.angle_alpha   90.00
_cell.angle_beta   90.00
_cell.angle_gamma   90.00
#
_symmetry.space_group_name_H-M   'P 1'
#
loop_
_entity.id
_entity.type
_entity.pdbx_description
1 polymer ?
#
loop_
_entity_poly.entity_id
_entity_poly.type
_entity_poly.pdbx_seq_one_letter_code
_entity_poly.pdbx_strand_id
1 'polypeptide(L)'
;MSIEKFFITNFLKVALLGVGIVLILDAIIYPEDTLSLIIDAAILITSIFCYWLSRNYISAATIVFGTVVLGLMLLQSLTVPVNTTISLSIILVIGFVFSILLKKAVLVTMHAITILLCTTIFILQASNAELRFQQEPVEVLTLAVTFFILYGVLTSSTFFLKSKYDSNRNHLKELNSNLHDKAMEIEAQNEELLQIQDNLNQLNIDLERQVEERTKLLKEKNKRLLTYSHNVAHDIRGPIARLLGLANISKLDKDNNPHIFISKIQEQTEELDKVIRKVSLGLEQDDQNDEDRIS
;
A
#
# COMPACT_ATOMS: atom_id res chain seq x y z
N MET A 1 1.50 -5.63 -19.90
CA MET A 1 0.99 -6.49 -20.99
C MET A 1 0.58 -7.82 -20.38
N SER A 2 -0.60 -8.36 -20.68
CA SER A 2 -1.01 -9.66 -20.12
C SER A 2 -0.17 -10.80 -20.72
N ILE A 3 0.04 -11.87 -19.95
CA ILE A 3 0.82 -13.03 -20.42
C ILE A 3 0.19 -13.65 -21.68
N GLU A 4 -1.15 -13.63 -21.77
CA GLU A 4 -1.88 -14.15 -22.92
C GLU A 4 -1.59 -13.32 -24.19
N LYS A 5 -1.56 -11.98 -24.06
CA LYS A 5 -1.25 -11.09 -25.18
C LYS A 5 0.20 -11.25 -25.65
N PHE A 6 1.13 -11.37 -24.71
CA PHE A 6 2.52 -11.67 -25.01
C PHE A 6 2.67 -13.00 -25.73
N PHE A 7 2.04 -14.06 -25.19
CA PHE A 7 2.14 -15.39 -25.75
C PHE A 7 1.56 -15.47 -27.16
N ILE A 8 0.31 -15.04 -27.39
CA ILE A 8 -0.33 -15.16 -28.71
C ILE A 8 0.42 -14.36 -29.79
N THR A 9 0.93 -13.17 -29.44
CA THR A 9 1.65 -12.31 -30.39
C THR A 9 2.96 -12.96 -30.82
N ASN A 10 3.72 -13.53 -29.89
CA ASN A 10 4.98 -14.19 -30.21
C ASN A 10 4.75 -15.53 -30.89
N PHE A 11 3.75 -16.30 -30.43
CA PHE A 11 3.36 -17.56 -31.05
C PHE A 11 3.00 -17.35 -32.53
N LEU A 12 2.14 -16.38 -32.85
CA LEU A 12 1.75 -16.11 -34.24
C LEU A 12 2.90 -15.60 -35.10
N LYS A 13 3.85 -14.84 -34.55
CA LYS A 13 5.08 -14.46 -35.28
C LYS A 13 5.93 -15.66 -35.64
N VAL A 14 6.15 -16.56 -34.68
CA VAL A 14 6.90 -17.79 -34.89
C VAL A 14 6.17 -18.70 -35.87
N ALA A 15 4.85 -18.82 -35.77
CA ALA A 15 4.02 -19.57 -36.71
C ALA A 15 4.10 -19.00 -38.13
N LEU A 16 4.00 -17.67 -38.31
CA LEU A 16 4.14 -17.01 -39.61
C LEU A 16 5.48 -17.29 -40.27
N LEU A 17 6.57 -17.17 -39.49
CA LEU A 17 7.91 -17.43 -39.98
C LEU A 17 8.09 -18.91 -40.30
N GLY A 18 7.70 -19.80 -39.39
CA GLY A 18 7.84 -21.24 -39.55
C GLY A 18 7.05 -21.78 -40.74
N VAL A 19 5.75 -21.49 -40.82
CA VAL A 19 4.88 -21.92 -41.93
C VAL A 19 5.32 -21.27 -43.25
N GLY A 20 5.80 -20.03 -43.23
CA GLY A 20 6.36 -19.38 -44.41
C GLY A 20 7.59 -20.11 -44.95
N ILE A 21 8.47 -20.60 -44.08
CA ILE A 21 9.63 -21.41 -44.48
C ILE A 21 9.18 -22.74 -45.06
N VAL A 22 8.24 -23.44 -44.40
CA VAL A 22 7.72 -24.74 -44.87
C VAL A 22 7.08 -24.59 -46.26
N LEU A 23 6.22 -23.58 -46.46
CA LEU A 23 5.58 -23.32 -47.75
C LEU A 23 6.59 -23.08 -48.88
N ILE A 24 7.67 -22.33 -48.61
CA ILE A 24 8.72 -22.08 -49.61
C ILE A 24 9.49 -23.37 -49.93
N LEU A 25 9.80 -24.18 -48.91
CA LEU A 25 10.49 -25.45 -49.09
C LEU A 25 9.64 -26.44 -49.89
N ASP A 26 8.36 -26.58 -49.55
CA ASP A 26 7.43 -27.47 -50.26
C ASP A 26 7.26 -27.02 -51.71
N ALA A 27 7.19 -25.72 -51.98
CA ALA A 27 7.09 -25.18 -53.34
C ALA A 27 8.33 -25.47 -54.20
N ILE A 28 9.51 -25.59 -53.57
CA ILE A 28 10.77 -25.85 -54.27
C ILE A 28 11.01 -27.36 -54.43
N ILE A 29 10.77 -28.13 -53.36
CA ILE A 29 11.17 -29.54 -53.29
C ILE A 29 10.06 -30.46 -53.82
N TYR A 30 8.80 -30.13 -53.54
CA TYR A 30 7.63 -30.96 -53.87
C TYR A 30 6.52 -30.13 -54.56
N PRO A 31 6.80 -29.46 -55.70
CA PRO A 31 5.82 -28.58 -56.36
C PRO A 31 4.56 -29.30 -56.85
N GLU A 32 4.63 -30.63 -57.05
CA GLU A 32 3.50 -31.46 -57.46
C GLU A 32 2.53 -31.80 -56.31
N ASP A 33 2.96 -31.64 -55.04
CA ASP A 33 2.10 -31.86 -53.87
C ASP A 33 1.23 -30.62 -53.57
N THR A 34 0.23 -30.43 -54.45
CA THR A 34 -0.70 -29.30 -54.38
C THR A 34 -1.49 -29.26 -53.08
N LEU A 35 -1.75 -30.40 -52.42
CA LEU A 35 -2.53 -30.42 -51.18
C LEU A 35 -1.74 -29.82 -50.01
N SER A 36 -0.48 -30.24 -49.83
CA SER A 36 0.38 -29.72 -48.77
C SER A 36 0.61 -28.21 -48.93
N LEU A 37 0.84 -27.75 -50.17
CA LEU A 37 0.94 -26.32 -50.51
C LEU A 37 -0.32 -25.51 -50.14
N ILE A 38 -1.51 -26.05 -50.42
CA ILE A 38 -2.78 -25.40 -50.08
C ILE A 38 -2.96 -25.32 -48.56
N ILE A 39 -2.63 -26.39 -47.84
CA ILE A 39 -2.72 -26.43 -46.37
C ILE A 39 -1.80 -25.37 -45.76
N ASP A 40 -0.54 -25.31 -46.18
CA ASP A 40 0.42 -24.34 -45.65
C ASP A 40 0.02 -22.90 -45.97
N ALA A 41 -0.44 -22.64 -47.20
CA ALA A 41 -0.97 -21.33 -47.57
C ALA A 41 -2.17 -20.93 -46.71
N ALA A 42 -3.08 -21.87 -46.44
CA ALA A 42 -4.25 -21.63 -45.58
C ALA A 42 -3.86 -21.35 -44.12
N ILE A 43 -2.89 -22.09 -43.56
CA ILE A 43 -2.35 -21.84 -42.21
C ILE A 43 -1.67 -20.48 -42.16
N LEU A 44 -0.93 -20.08 -43.19
CA LEU A 44 -0.25 -18.79 -43.26
C LEU A 44 -1.25 -17.64 -43.32
N ILE A 45 -2.25 -17.70 -44.20
CA ILE A 45 -3.32 -16.69 -44.30
C ILE A 45 -4.06 -16.58 -42.95
N THR A 46 -4.40 -17.71 -42.34
CA THR A 46 -5.06 -17.75 -41.04
C THR A 46 -4.18 -17.15 -39.94
N SER A 47 -2.87 -17.38 -39.98
CA SER A 47 -1.91 -16.78 -39.05
C SER A 47 -1.86 -15.26 -39.17
N ILE A 48 -1.90 -14.71 -40.40
CA ILE A 48 -1.94 -13.26 -40.65
C ILE A 48 -3.24 -12.66 -40.09
N PHE A 49 -4.37 -13.28 -40.42
CA PHE A 49 -5.68 -12.82 -39.96
C PHE A 49 -5.77 -12.85 -38.42
N CYS A 50 -5.35 -13.97 -37.80
CA CYS A 50 -5.35 -14.12 -36.36
C CYS A 50 -4.34 -13.17 -35.68
N TYR A 51 -3.22 -12.84 -36.32
CA TYR A 51 -2.28 -11.84 -35.81
C TYR A 51 -2.94 -10.47 -35.68
N TRP A 52 -3.68 -10.05 -36.72
CA TRP A 52 -4.49 -8.84 -36.65
C TRP A 52 -5.60 -8.91 -35.60
N LEU A 53 -6.39 -9.99 -35.59
CA LEU A 53 -7.52 -10.18 -34.68
C LEU A 53 -7.09 -10.22 -33.19
N SER A 54 -5.92 -10.80 -32.92
CA SER A 54 -5.37 -10.96 -31.56
C SER A 54 -5.06 -9.63 -30.85
N ARG A 55 -5.02 -8.51 -31.58
CA ARG A 55 -4.81 -7.18 -30.99
C ARG A 55 -5.91 -6.81 -30.01
N ASN A 56 -7.15 -7.18 -30.34
CA ASN A 56 -8.36 -6.82 -29.61
C ASN A 56 -9.08 -8.05 -29.02
N TYR A 57 -9.04 -9.20 -29.69
CA TYR A 57 -9.82 -10.38 -29.31
C TYR A 57 -8.95 -11.64 -29.26
N ILE A 58 -8.15 -11.79 -28.19
CA ILE A 58 -7.20 -12.90 -28.01
C ILE A 58 -7.90 -14.26 -28.09
N SER A 59 -8.95 -14.48 -27.28
CA SER A 59 -9.64 -15.77 -27.24
C SER A 59 -10.31 -16.10 -28.58
N ALA A 60 -10.89 -15.12 -29.27
CA ALA A 60 -11.49 -15.34 -30.58
C ALA A 60 -10.42 -15.72 -31.62
N ALA A 61 -9.28 -15.01 -31.64
CA ALA A 61 -8.16 -15.35 -32.51
C ALA A 61 -7.62 -16.76 -32.24
N THR A 62 -7.51 -17.16 -30.97
CA THR A 62 -7.12 -18.52 -30.61
C THR A 62 -8.10 -19.58 -31.10
N ILE A 63 -9.41 -19.35 -30.93
CA ILE A 63 -10.44 -20.30 -31.37
C ILE A 63 -10.43 -20.41 -32.89
N VAL A 64 -10.41 -19.29 -33.62
CA VAL A 64 -10.38 -19.29 -35.09
C VAL A 64 -9.12 -19.98 -35.59
N PHE A 65 -7.94 -19.60 -35.09
CA PHE A 65 -6.68 -20.25 -35.47
C PHE A 65 -6.73 -21.75 -35.21
N GLY A 66 -7.10 -22.16 -34.00
CA GLY A 66 -7.13 -23.55 -33.61
C GLY A 66 -8.16 -24.37 -34.39
N THR A 67 -9.37 -23.87 -34.60
CA THR A 67 -10.41 -24.58 -35.36
C THR A 67 -10.03 -24.78 -36.82
N VAL A 68 -9.46 -23.76 -37.47
CA VAL A 68 -8.99 -23.86 -38.86
C VAL A 68 -7.84 -24.86 -38.96
N VAL A 69 -6.82 -24.75 -38.09
CA VAL A 69 -5.68 -25.67 -38.11
C VAL A 69 -6.12 -27.11 -37.81
N LEU A 70 -6.98 -27.32 -36.81
CA LEU A 70 -7.53 -28.65 -36.52
C LEU A 70 -8.32 -29.23 -37.70
N GLY A 71 -9.12 -28.41 -38.38
CA GLY A 71 -9.87 -28.82 -39.57
C GLY A 71 -8.96 -29.19 -40.74
N LEU A 72 -7.90 -28.42 -40.98
CA LEU A 72 -6.91 -28.72 -42.02
C LEU A 72 -6.13 -30.00 -41.70
N MET A 73 -5.72 -30.20 -40.44
CA MET A 73 -5.05 -31.43 -40.02
C MET A 73 -5.96 -32.66 -40.13
N LEU A 74 -7.26 -32.50 -39.85
CA LEU A 74 -8.26 -33.56 -40.07
C LEU A 74 -8.36 -33.90 -41.56
N LEU A 75 -8.51 -32.88 -42.43
CA LEU A 75 -8.59 -33.08 -43.87
C LEU A 75 -7.34 -33.78 -44.41
N GLN A 76 -6.16 -33.34 -44.00
CA GLN A 76 -4.88 -33.96 -44.37
C GLN A 76 -4.84 -35.44 -43.95
N SER A 77 -5.21 -35.74 -42.70
CA SER A 77 -5.21 -37.10 -42.14
C SER A 77 -6.21 -38.05 -42.80
N LEU A 78 -7.21 -37.52 -43.50
CA LEU A 78 -8.23 -38.30 -44.22
C LEU A 78 -7.93 -38.46 -45.71
N THR A 79 -7.21 -37.50 -46.30
CA THR A 79 -7.05 -37.41 -47.76
C THR A 79 -5.77 -38.09 -48.23
N VAL A 80 -4.70 -37.96 -47.44
CA VAL A 80 -3.39 -38.50 -47.82
C VAL A 80 -2.92 -39.41 -46.69
N PRO A 81 -2.41 -40.61 -47.02
CA PRO A 81 -1.72 -41.43 -46.05
C PRO A 81 -0.35 -40.79 -45.79
N VAL A 82 -0.31 -39.60 -45.18
CA VAL A 82 0.94 -38.97 -44.72
C VAL A 82 1.29 -39.60 -43.37
N ASN A 83 2.57 -39.54 -43.01
CA ASN A 83 3.04 -39.82 -41.66
C ASN A 83 2.25 -38.97 -40.64
N THR A 84 1.24 -39.59 -40.04
CA THR A 84 0.27 -39.03 -39.08
C THR A 84 0.94 -38.34 -37.89
N THR A 85 2.20 -38.69 -37.62
CA THR A 85 3.05 -38.08 -36.60
C THR A 85 3.18 -36.55 -36.74
N ILE A 86 3.25 -36.01 -37.96
CA ILE A 86 3.42 -34.56 -38.17
C ILE A 86 2.11 -33.84 -37.83
N SER A 87 0.99 -34.28 -38.40
CA SER A 87 -0.33 -33.68 -38.13
C SER A 87 -0.71 -33.79 -36.64
N LEU A 88 -0.38 -34.91 -35.99
CA LEU A 88 -0.58 -35.08 -34.54
C LEU A 88 0.30 -34.13 -33.70
N SER A 89 1.53 -33.88 -34.12
CA SER A 89 2.42 -32.90 -33.46
C SER A 89 1.84 -31.49 -33.53
N ILE A 90 1.26 -31.10 -34.68
CA ILE A 90 0.58 -29.80 -34.84
C ILE A 90 -0.66 -29.72 -33.94
N ILE A 91 -1.47 -30.78 -33.89
CA ILE A 91 -2.65 -30.85 -33.00
C ILE A 91 -2.24 -30.70 -31.52
N LEU A 92 -1.12 -31.30 -31.13
CA LEU A 92 -0.58 -31.18 -29.77
C LEU A 92 -0.19 -29.73 -29.43
N VAL A 93 0.47 -29.05 -30.37
CA VAL A 93 0.79 -27.61 -30.22
C VAL A 93 -0.49 -26.78 -30.09
N ILE A 94 -1.53 -27.07 -30.87
CA ILE A 94 -2.83 -26.38 -30.73
C ILE A 94 -3.47 -26.64 -29.35
N GLY A 95 -3.43 -27.88 -28.85
CA GLY A 95 -3.90 -28.22 -27.51
C GLY A 95 -3.18 -27.41 -26.41
N PHE A 96 -1.86 -27.28 -26.52
CA PHE A 96 -1.06 -26.44 -25.63
C PHE A 96 -1.46 -24.96 -25.70
N VAL A 97 -1.65 -24.42 -26.91
CA VAL A 97 -2.09 -23.03 -27.11
C VAL A 97 -3.46 -22.79 -26.47
N PHE A 98 -4.39 -23.74 -26.58
CA PHE A 98 -5.68 -23.66 -25.88
C PHE A 98 -5.50 -23.61 -24.36
N SER A 99 -4.68 -24.51 -23.79
CA SER A 99 -4.40 -24.53 -22.35
C SER A 99 -3.86 -23.19 -21.82
N ILE A 100 -3.00 -22.52 -22.60
CA ILE A 100 -2.44 -21.22 -22.20
C ILE A 100 -3.44 -20.06 -22.40
N LEU A 101 -4.19 -20.03 -23.49
CA LEU A 101 -4.92 -18.82 -23.89
C LEU A 101 -6.42 -18.83 -23.55
N LEU A 102 -7.04 -20.01 -23.43
CA LEU A 102 -8.47 -20.14 -23.14
C LEU A 102 -8.73 -20.32 -21.65
N LYS A 103 -9.96 -20.06 -21.21
CA LYS A 103 -10.37 -20.12 -19.80
C LYS A 103 -11.76 -20.75 -19.65
N LYS A 104 -12.01 -21.33 -18.48
CA LYS A 104 -13.33 -21.83 -18.04
C LYS A 104 -13.97 -22.79 -19.06
N ALA A 105 -15.26 -22.61 -19.36
CA ALA A 105 -16.03 -23.47 -20.26
C ALA A 105 -15.41 -23.55 -21.66
N VAL A 106 -14.93 -22.43 -22.21
CA VAL A 106 -14.36 -22.39 -23.58
C VAL A 106 -13.11 -23.28 -23.70
N LEU A 107 -12.28 -23.32 -22.66
CA LEU A 107 -11.12 -24.21 -22.61
C LEU A 107 -11.55 -25.68 -22.67
N VAL A 108 -12.50 -26.06 -21.81
CA VAL A 108 -13.01 -27.44 -21.73
C VAL A 108 -13.64 -27.87 -23.04
N THR A 109 -14.45 -27.00 -23.67
CA THR A 109 -15.08 -27.30 -24.96
C THR A 109 -14.05 -27.52 -26.06
N MET A 110 -12.99 -26.70 -26.13
CA MET A 110 -11.98 -26.83 -27.17
C MET A 110 -11.11 -28.09 -27.00
N HIS A 111 -10.78 -28.47 -25.77
CA HIS A 111 -10.11 -29.75 -25.50
C HIS A 111 -11.02 -30.94 -25.82
N ALA A 112 -12.31 -30.88 -25.47
CA ALA A 112 -13.27 -31.93 -25.82
C ALA A 112 -13.40 -32.11 -27.33
N ILE A 113 -13.49 -31.01 -28.10
CA ILE A 113 -13.49 -31.04 -29.56
C ILE A 113 -12.19 -31.66 -30.09
N THR A 114 -11.04 -31.26 -29.55
CA THR A 114 -9.74 -31.80 -30.00
C THR A 114 -9.64 -33.30 -29.75
N ILE A 115 -10.04 -33.77 -28.57
CA ILE A 115 -10.05 -35.20 -28.23
C ILE A 115 -11.00 -35.95 -29.15
N LEU A 116 -12.22 -35.46 -29.38
CA LEU A 116 -13.20 -36.07 -30.26
C LEU A 116 -12.67 -36.19 -31.70
N LEU A 117 -12.04 -35.13 -32.22
CA LEU A 117 -11.43 -35.15 -33.55
C LEU A 117 -10.30 -36.17 -33.64
N CYS A 118 -9.39 -36.21 -32.67
CA CYS A 118 -8.30 -37.19 -32.64
C CYS A 118 -8.82 -38.63 -32.53
N THR A 119 -9.82 -38.88 -31.67
CA THR A 119 -10.45 -40.20 -31.57
C THR A 119 -11.07 -40.61 -32.90
N THR A 120 -11.71 -39.68 -33.61
CA THR A 120 -12.29 -39.95 -34.94
C THR A 120 -11.20 -40.31 -35.95
N ILE A 121 -10.08 -39.59 -35.98
CA ILE A 121 -8.92 -39.89 -36.85
C ILE A 121 -8.40 -41.29 -36.59
N PHE A 122 -8.14 -41.64 -35.33
CA PHE A 122 -7.60 -42.96 -34.99
C PHE A 122 -8.57 -44.10 -35.27
N ILE A 123 -9.88 -43.92 -35.04
CA ILE A 123 -10.88 -44.94 -35.40
C ILE A 123 -10.93 -45.17 -36.91
N LEU A 124 -10.89 -44.09 -37.71
CA LEU A 124 -10.93 -44.20 -39.17
C LEU A 124 -9.66 -44.87 -39.72
N GLN A 125 -8.49 -44.53 -39.20
CA GLN A 125 -7.23 -45.21 -39.56
C GLN A 125 -7.24 -46.67 -39.11
N ALA A 126 -7.72 -46.96 -37.90
CA ALA A 126 -7.85 -48.33 -37.41
C ALA A 126 -8.89 -49.15 -38.18
N SER A 127 -9.85 -48.54 -38.87
CA SER A 127 -10.88 -49.24 -39.64
C SER A 127 -10.53 -49.39 -41.12
N ASN A 128 -9.78 -48.45 -41.69
CA ASN A 128 -9.50 -48.37 -43.13
C ASN A 128 -8.03 -48.64 -43.44
N ALA A 129 -7.73 -49.78 -44.08
CA ALA A 129 -6.36 -50.18 -44.39
C ALA A 129 -5.62 -49.19 -45.32
N GLU A 130 -6.34 -48.54 -46.25
CA GLU A 130 -5.76 -47.54 -47.18
C GLU A 130 -5.23 -46.29 -46.46
N LEU A 131 -5.78 -45.97 -45.28
CA LEU A 131 -5.36 -44.81 -44.48
C LEU A 131 -4.20 -45.12 -43.52
N ARG A 132 -3.78 -46.39 -43.38
CA ARG A 132 -2.75 -46.80 -42.41
C ARG A 132 -1.31 -46.55 -42.85
N PHE A 133 -1.06 -46.00 -44.05
CA PHE A 133 0.31 -45.76 -44.58
C PHE A 133 1.28 -46.92 -44.30
N GLN A 134 0.92 -48.14 -44.74
CA GLN A 134 1.70 -49.37 -44.53
C GLN A 134 1.89 -49.81 -43.07
N GLN A 135 1.23 -49.16 -42.10
CA GLN A 135 1.24 -49.54 -40.69
C GLN A 135 0.26 -50.68 -40.41
N GLU A 136 0.69 -51.58 -39.53
CA GLU A 136 -0.19 -52.57 -38.94
C GLU A 136 -1.18 -51.89 -37.98
N PRO A 137 -2.43 -52.38 -37.82
CA PRO A 137 -3.41 -51.76 -36.93
C PRO A 137 -2.93 -51.64 -35.46
N VAL A 138 -2.00 -52.48 -35.03
CA VAL A 138 -1.36 -52.40 -33.70
C VAL A 138 -0.48 -51.16 -33.55
N GLU A 139 0.18 -50.72 -34.62
CA GLU A 139 1.02 -49.51 -34.62
C GLU A 139 0.15 -48.25 -34.51
N VAL A 140 -0.98 -48.21 -35.23
CA VAL A 140 -1.97 -47.12 -35.13
C VAL A 140 -2.50 -46.99 -33.69
N LEU A 141 -2.80 -48.13 -33.04
CA LEU A 141 -3.21 -48.14 -31.64
C LEU A 141 -2.11 -47.61 -30.71
N THR A 142 -0.86 -48.00 -30.95
CA THR A 142 0.30 -47.54 -30.17
C THR A 142 0.48 -46.02 -30.30
N LEU A 143 0.34 -45.48 -31.51
CA LEU A 143 0.39 -44.05 -31.78
C LEU A 143 -0.75 -43.30 -31.08
N ALA A 144 -1.97 -43.86 -31.10
CA ALA A 144 -3.12 -43.30 -30.41
C ALA A 144 -2.89 -43.19 -28.91
N VAL A 145 -2.47 -44.29 -28.27
CA VAL A 145 -2.16 -44.32 -26.83
C VAL A 145 -1.07 -43.31 -26.49
N THR A 146 0.01 -43.28 -27.28
CA THR A 146 1.11 -42.34 -27.08
C THR A 146 0.64 -40.89 -27.18
N PHE A 147 -0.17 -40.56 -28.19
CA PHE A 147 -0.73 -39.24 -28.39
C PHE A 147 -1.61 -38.81 -27.20
N PHE A 148 -2.56 -39.65 -26.76
CA PHE A 148 -3.44 -39.30 -25.65
C PHE A 148 -2.70 -39.14 -24.33
N ILE A 149 -1.68 -39.96 -24.07
CA ILE A 149 -0.79 -39.78 -22.91
C ILE A 149 -0.08 -38.44 -22.99
N LEU A 150 0.57 -38.14 -24.13
CA LEU A 150 1.34 -36.90 -24.30
C LEU A 150 0.44 -35.66 -24.21
N TYR A 151 -0.72 -35.71 -24.85
CA TYR A 151 -1.72 -34.64 -24.81
C TYR A 151 -2.24 -34.41 -23.39
N GLY A 152 -2.53 -35.49 -22.65
CA GLY A 152 -2.96 -35.44 -21.26
C GLY A 152 -1.90 -34.85 -20.34
N VAL A 153 -0.66 -35.31 -20.45
CA VAL A 153 0.49 -34.76 -19.70
C VAL A 153 0.66 -33.27 -19.99
N LEU A 154 0.70 -32.87 -21.27
CA LEU A 154 0.91 -31.48 -21.66
C LEU A 154 -0.21 -30.57 -21.17
N THR A 155 -1.47 -30.99 -21.34
CA THR A 155 -2.65 -30.23 -20.88
C THR A 155 -2.64 -30.09 -19.36
N SER A 156 -2.38 -31.18 -18.64
CA SER A 156 -2.32 -31.19 -17.17
C SER A 156 -1.18 -30.29 -16.65
N SER A 157 0.04 -30.49 -17.13
CA SER A 157 1.20 -29.68 -16.74
C SER A 157 0.97 -28.19 -17.01
N THR A 158 0.41 -27.85 -18.17
CA THR A 158 0.11 -26.46 -18.52
C THR A 158 -0.98 -25.87 -17.62
N PHE A 159 -2.02 -26.64 -17.30
CA PHE A 159 -3.07 -26.22 -16.37
C PHE A 159 -2.51 -25.93 -14.97
N PHE A 160 -1.70 -26.83 -14.41
CA PHE A 160 -1.05 -26.62 -13.11
C PHE A 160 -0.15 -25.38 -13.09
N LEU A 161 0.68 -25.21 -14.13
CA LEU A 161 1.58 -24.06 -14.23
C LEU A 161 0.82 -22.74 -14.32
N LYS A 162 -0.21 -22.68 -15.16
CA LYS A 162 -1.06 -21.50 -15.33
C LYS A 162 -1.85 -21.18 -14.06
N SER A 163 -2.40 -22.20 -13.39
CA SER A 163 -3.12 -22.03 -12.12
C SER A 163 -2.23 -21.41 -11.04
N LYS A 164 -0.98 -21.90 -10.91
CA LYS A 164 -0.01 -21.34 -9.96
C LYS A 164 0.41 -19.92 -10.33
N TYR A 165 0.64 -19.65 -11.61
CA TYR A 165 0.99 -18.31 -12.10
C TYR A 165 -0.14 -17.30 -11.82
N ASP A 166 -1.38 -17.65 -12.13
CA ASP A 166 -2.54 -16.78 -11.92
C ASP A 166 -2.79 -16.52 -10.42
N SER A 167 -2.63 -17.54 -9.57
CA SER A 167 -2.73 -17.40 -8.11
C SER A 167 -1.67 -16.43 -7.56
N ASN A 168 -0.41 -16.62 -7.95
CA ASN A 168 0.68 -15.75 -7.49
C ASN A 168 0.48 -14.31 -7.97
N ARG A 169 0.04 -14.11 -9.22
CA ARG A 169 -0.28 -12.78 -9.75
C ARG A 169 -1.40 -12.09 -8.96
N ASN A 170 -2.43 -12.82 -8.57
CA ASN A 170 -3.52 -12.27 -7.75
C ASN A 170 -3.03 -11.89 -6.36
N HIS A 171 -2.24 -12.76 -5.71
CA HIS A 171 -1.63 -12.47 -4.42
C HIS A 171 -0.72 -11.24 -4.46
N LEU A 172 0.12 -11.09 -5.50
CA LEU A 172 0.93 -9.88 -5.68
C LEU A 172 0.07 -8.63 -5.86
N LYS A 173 -1.04 -8.73 -6.60
CA LYS A 173 -1.95 -7.59 -6.79
C LYS A 173 -2.60 -7.16 -5.47
N GLU A 174 -3.03 -8.13 -4.68
CA GLU A 174 -3.62 -7.90 -3.35
C GLU A 174 -2.60 -7.28 -2.39
N LEU A 175 -1.39 -7.85 -2.31
CA LEU A 175 -0.32 -7.31 -1.48
C LEU A 175 0.05 -5.87 -1.86
N ASN A 176 0.10 -5.57 -3.16
CA ASN A 176 0.38 -4.21 -3.63
C ASN A 176 -0.74 -3.23 -3.29
N SER A 177 -2.01 -3.67 -3.31
CA SER A 177 -3.14 -2.87 -2.83
C SER A 177 -3.03 -2.58 -1.34
N ASN A 178 -2.77 -3.62 -0.53
CA ASN A 178 -2.64 -3.47 0.92
C ASN A 178 -1.46 -2.56 1.31
N LEU A 179 -0.34 -2.63 0.59
CA LEU A 179 0.79 -1.73 0.78
C LEU A 179 0.44 -0.28 0.46
N HIS A 180 -0.34 -0.05 -0.60
CA HIS A 180 -0.81 1.28 -0.95
C HIS A 180 -1.73 1.85 0.14
N ASP A 181 -2.68 1.04 0.64
CA ASP A 181 -3.59 1.45 1.72
C ASP A 181 -2.83 1.76 3.01
N LYS A 182 -1.83 0.94 3.36
CA LYS A 182 -0.95 1.20 4.51
C LYS A 182 -0.08 2.43 4.35
N ALA A 183 0.38 2.74 3.13
CA ALA A 183 1.12 3.96 2.88
C ALA A 183 0.24 5.20 3.10
N MET A 184 -1.02 5.18 2.63
CA MET A 184 -1.98 6.26 2.88
C MET A 184 -2.31 6.42 4.38
N GLU A 185 -2.45 5.30 5.11
CA GLU A 185 -2.69 5.32 6.56
C GLU A 185 -1.52 5.97 7.33
N ILE A 186 -0.28 5.62 6.97
CA ILE A 186 0.93 6.22 7.57
C ILE A 186 1.02 7.71 7.26
N GLU A 187 0.70 8.11 6.02
CA GLU A 187 0.71 9.51 5.61
C GLU A 187 -0.29 10.34 6.42
N ALA A 188 -1.53 9.85 6.57
CA ALA A 188 -2.54 10.52 7.40
C ALA A 188 -2.13 10.62 8.88
N GLN A 189 -1.56 9.55 9.45
CA GLN A 189 -1.04 9.56 10.82
C GLN A 189 0.11 10.57 10.98
N ASN A 190 0.97 10.70 9.98
CA ASN A 190 2.08 11.66 10.00
C ASN A 190 1.56 13.10 9.95
N GLU A 191 0.55 13.39 9.12
CA GLU A 191 -0.11 14.70 9.09
C GLU A 191 -0.74 15.05 10.44
N GLU A 192 -1.43 14.10 11.07
CA GLU A 192 -2.02 14.29 12.40
C GLU A 192 -0.94 14.55 13.47
N LEU A 193 0.16 13.78 13.44
CA LEU A 193 1.30 13.98 14.35
C LEU A 193 1.92 15.37 14.19
N LEU A 194 2.10 15.84 12.96
CA LEU A 194 2.63 17.18 12.68
C LEU A 194 1.69 18.27 13.22
N GLN A 195 0.37 18.09 13.07
CA GLN A 195 -0.62 19.02 13.61
C GLN A 195 -0.60 19.06 15.14
N ILE A 196 -0.53 17.90 15.79
CA ILE A 196 -0.43 17.80 17.25
C ILE A 196 0.87 18.44 17.73
N GLN A 197 1.98 18.20 17.04
CA GLN A 197 3.27 18.80 17.37
C GLN A 197 3.22 20.33 17.30
N ASP A 198 2.60 20.90 16.26
CA ASP A 198 2.43 22.36 16.15
C ASP A 198 1.55 22.91 17.28
N ASN A 199 0.42 22.26 17.57
CA ASN A 199 -0.47 22.65 18.66
C ASN A 199 0.24 22.61 20.03
N LEU A 200 1.04 21.58 20.30
CA LEU A 200 1.83 21.48 21.54
C LEU A 200 2.88 22.59 21.63
N ASN A 201 3.53 22.93 20.51
CA ASN A 201 4.50 24.00 20.47
C ASN A 201 3.84 25.36 20.75
N GLN A 202 2.68 25.64 20.14
CA GLN A 202 1.91 26.86 20.41
C GLN A 202 1.47 26.95 21.88
N LEU A 203 0.96 25.84 22.44
CA LEU A 203 0.56 25.77 23.84
C LEU A 203 1.75 26.01 24.78
N ASN A 204 2.91 25.45 24.46
CA ASN A 204 4.12 25.65 25.27
C ASN A 204 4.57 27.11 25.26
N ILE A 205 4.57 27.77 24.09
CA ILE A 205 4.88 29.20 23.97
C ILE A 205 3.92 30.05 24.82
N ASP A 206 2.61 29.75 24.79
CA ASP A 206 1.65 30.50 25.59
C ASP A 206 1.82 30.25 27.10
N LEU A 207 2.08 29.01 27.51
CA LEU A 207 2.39 28.69 28.91
C LEU A 207 3.65 29.40 29.39
N GLU A 208 4.72 29.40 28.60
CA GLU A 208 5.96 30.12 28.93
C GLU A 208 5.70 31.62 29.10
N ARG A 209 4.91 32.23 28.20
CA ARG A 209 4.50 33.63 28.31
C ARG A 209 3.71 33.89 29.60
N GLN A 210 2.71 33.06 29.91
CA GLN A 210 1.92 33.20 31.13
C GLN A 210 2.78 33.05 32.39
N VAL A 211 3.72 32.09 32.40
CA VAL A 211 4.67 31.88 33.49
C VAL A 211 5.57 33.10 33.66
N GLU A 212 6.07 33.67 32.57
CA GLU A 212 6.89 34.88 32.60
C GLU A 212 6.10 36.08 33.16
N GLU A 213 4.88 36.31 32.68
CA GLU A 213 4.00 37.38 33.16
C GLU A 213 3.71 37.25 34.66
N ARG A 214 3.31 36.06 35.11
CA ARG A 214 3.04 35.78 36.54
C ARG A 214 4.30 35.92 37.39
N THR A 215 5.44 35.46 36.89
CA THR A 215 6.73 35.59 37.59
C THR A 215 7.14 37.05 37.72
N LYS A 216 6.93 37.86 36.69
CA LYS A 216 7.19 39.30 36.73
C LYS A 216 6.28 40.00 37.75
N LEU A 217 4.98 39.73 37.73
CA LEU A 217 4.03 40.27 38.70
C LEU A 217 4.43 39.90 40.13
N LEU A 218 4.76 38.63 40.38
CA LEU A 218 5.20 38.16 41.69
C LEU A 218 6.49 38.85 42.16
N LYS A 219 7.48 39.03 41.27
CA LYS A 219 8.71 39.77 41.58
C LYS A 219 8.42 41.22 41.94
N GLU A 220 7.52 41.88 41.21
CA GLU A 220 7.11 43.25 41.51
C GLU A 220 6.39 43.35 42.86
N LYS A 221 5.43 42.45 43.14
CA LYS A 221 4.75 42.37 44.44
C LYS A 221 5.74 42.12 45.58
N ASN A 222 6.65 41.15 45.42
CA ASN A 222 7.67 40.84 46.42
C ASN A 222 8.56 42.06 46.71
N LYS A 223 9.02 42.77 45.67
CA LYS A 223 9.80 44.01 45.83
C LYS A 223 9.03 45.10 46.58
N ARG A 224 7.74 45.27 46.30
CA ARG A 224 6.87 46.22 47.02
C ARG A 224 6.73 45.84 48.49
N LEU A 225 6.42 44.57 48.79
CA LEU A 225 6.32 44.07 50.16
C LEU A 225 7.63 44.24 50.96
N LEU A 226 8.78 43.96 50.34
CA LEU A 226 10.09 44.20 50.97
C LEU A 226 10.31 45.67 51.29
N THR A 227 9.97 46.57 50.36
CA THR A 227 10.10 48.02 50.55
C THR A 227 9.16 48.51 51.65
N TYR A 228 7.91 48.03 51.65
CA TYR A 228 6.92 48.34 52.67
C TYR A 228 7.36 47.87 54.05
N SER A 229 7.76 46.60 54.19
CA SER A 229 8.26 46.03 55.44
C SER A 229 9.47 46.81 55.98
N HIS A 230 10.40 47.22 55.11
CA HIS A 230 11.54 48.05 55.49
C HIS A 230 11.10 49.42 56.03
N ASN A 231 10.14 50.09 55.37
CA ASN A 231 9.61 51.38 55.81
C ASN A 231 8.86 51.26 57.14
N VAL A 232 8.03 50.24 57.31
CA VAL A 232 7.31 49.98 58.57
C VAL A 232 8.30 49.72 59.71
N ALA A 233 9.32 48.90 59.48
CA ALA A 233 10.35 48.64 60.48
C ALA A 233 11.10 49.93 60.87
N HIS A 234 11.36 50.83 59.91
CA HIS A 234 11.96 52.14 60.17
C HIS A 234 11.04 53.02 61.04
N ASP A 235 9.78 53.14 60.64
CA ASP A 235 8.79 54.01 61.31
C ASP A 235 8.47 53.53 62.74
N ILE A 236 8.51 52.22 62.99
CA ILE A 236 8.34 51.64 64.34
C ILE A 236 9.61 51.79 65.19
N ARG A 237 10.81 51.72 64.59
CA ARG A 237 12.08 51.78 65.32
C ARG A 237 12.28 53.10 66.06
N GLY A 238 11.83 54.22 65.48
CA GLY A 238 11.91 55.55 66.09
C GLY A 238 11.23 55.66 67.47
N PRO A 239 9.90 55.47 67.55
CA PRO A 239 9.16 55.51 68.81
C PRO A 239 9.62 54.43 69.79
N ILE A 240 9.95 53.21 69.33
CA ILE A 240 10.51 52.17 70.21
C ILE A 240 11.85 52.62 70.83
N ALA A 241 12.77 53.18 70.04
CA ALA A 241 14.04 53.69 70.56
C ALA A 241 13.83 54.83 71.56
N ARG A 242 12.85 55.72 71.31
CA ARG A 242 12.48 56.80 72.26
C ARG A 242 11.86 56.24 73.55
N LEU A 243 10.99 55.23 73.47
CA LEU A 243 10.44 54.53 74.63
C LEU A 243 11.53 53.85 75.47
N LEU A 244 12.45 53.12 74.83
CA LEU A 244 13.61 52.51 75.49
C LEU A 244 14.52 53.56 76.14
N GLY A 245 14.78 54.68 75.46
CA GLY A 245 15.54 55.81 75.99
C GLY A 245 14.88 56.41 77.23
N LEU A 246 13.58 56.71 77.17
CA LEU A 246 12.80 57.23 78.30
C LEU A 246 12.78 56.26 79.48
N ALA A 247 12.63 54.96 79.23
CA ALA A 247 12.66 53.92 80.27
C ALA A 247 14.04 53.75 80.91
N ASN A 248 15.12 53.99 80.17
CA ASN A 248 16.49 53.98 80.71
C ASN A 248 16.78 55.25 81.52
N ILE A 249 16.35 56.43 81.04
CA ILE A 249 16.50 57.69 81.77
C ILE A 249 15.67 57.66 83.07
N SER A 250 14.46 57.10 83.05
CA SER A 250 13.62 56.99 84.26
C SER A 250 14.24 56.10 85.34
N LYS A 251 15.08 55.11 84.97
CA LYS A 251 15.82 54.27 85.93
C LYS A 251 17.02 55.00 86.56
N LEU A 252 17.53 56.04 85.91
CA LEU A 252 18.67 56.84 86.35
C LEU A 252 18.25 58.10 87.12
N ASP A 253 16.96 58.45 87.09
CA ASP A 253 16.40 59.60 87.80
C ASP A 253 16.39 59.38 89.32
N LYS A 254 17.02 60.30 90.04
CA LYS A 254 17.17 60.26 91.51
C LYS A 254 16.12 61.09 92.25
N ASP A 255 15.39 61.95 91.53
CA ASP A 255 14.41 62.88 92.11
C ASP A 255 12.99 62.29 92.18
N ASN A 256 12.83 61.02 91.79
CA ASN A 256 11.64 60.19 92.01
C ASN A 256 10.34 60.83 91.51
N ASN A 257 10.36 61.38 90.28
CA ASN A 257 9.20 62.05 89.68
C ASN A 257 8.61 61.23 88.50
N PRO A 258 8.02 60.05 88.77
CA PRO A 258 7.63 59.08 87.75
C PRO A 258 6.58 59.61 86.78
N HIS A 259 5.77 60.60 87.20
CA HIS A 259 4.69 61.15 86.39
C HIS A 259 5.17 61.77 85.07
N ILE A 260 6.34 62.43 85.05
CA ILE A 260 6.87 63.05 83.83
C ILE A 260 7.30 61.97 82.82
N PHE A 261 7.98 60.91 83.29
CA PHE A 261 8.39 59.80 82.42
C PHE A 261 7.21 58.98 81.94
N ILE A 262 6.21 58.72 82.80
CA ILE A 262 4.97 58.04 82.42
C ILE A 262 4.23 58.84 81.34
N SER A 263 4.12 60.16 81.48
CA SER A 263 3.44 61.00 80.47
C SER A 263 4.16 60.98 79.11
N LYS A 264 5.50 61.03 79.09
CA LYS A 264 6.30 60.96 77.87
C LYS A 264 6.30 59.56 77.24
N ILE A 265 6.30 58.51 78.05
CA ILE A 265 6.13 57.13 77.59
C ILE A 265 4.75 56.97 76.93
N GLN A 266 3.69 57.48 77.58
CA GLN A 266 2.34 57.45 77.03
C GLN A 266 2.25 58.18 75.68
N GLU A 267 2.84 59.36 75.55
CA GLU A 267 2.91 60.11 74.29
C GLU A 267 3.60 59.29 73.17
N GLN A 268 4.69 58.61 73.49
CA GLN A 268 5.43 57.78 72.54
C GLN A 268 4.70 56.46 72.20
N THR A 269 3.94 55.91 73.13
CA THR A 269 3.05 54.77 72.89
C THR A 269 1.87 55.16 71.99
N GLU A 270 1.30 56.36 72.16
CA GLU A 270 0.26 56.89 71.28
C GLU A 270 0.77 57.15 69.85
N GLU A 271 2.01 57.63 69.72
CA GLU A 271 2.66 57.78 68.41
C GLU A 271 2.90 56.41 67.73
N LEU A 272 3.32 55.41 68.50
CA LEU A 272 3.46 54.03 68.01
C LEU A 272 2.12 53.42 67.59
N ASP A 273 1.04 53.62 68.36
CA ASP A 273 -0.32 53.16 68.00
C ASP A 273 -0.79 53.77 66.68
N LYS A 274 -0.50 55.06 66.45
CA LYS A 274 -0.80 55.72 65.16
C LYS A 274 -0.05 55.08 64.00
N VAL A 275 1.24 54.74 64.19
CA VAL A 275 2.04 54.04 63.16
C VAL A 275 1.45 52.65 62.89
N ILE A 276 1.09 51.88 63.93
CA ILE A 276 0.50 50.54 63.78
C ILE A 276 -0.84 50.62 63.03
N ARG A 277 -1.74 51.55 63.40
CA ARG A 277 -3.02 51.74 62.68
C ARG A 277 -2.82 52.07 61.21
N LYS A 278 -1.84 52.91 60.89
CA LYS A 278 -1.49 53.25 59.51
C LYS A 278 -1.03 52.00 58.74
N VAL A 279 -0.29 51.10 59.38
CA VAL A 279 0.17 49.84 58.77
C VAL A 279 -0.98 48.88 58.50
N SER A 280 -1.88 48.70 59.46
CA SER A 280 -3.05 47.83 59.31
C SER A 280 -3.96 48.28 58.17
N LEU A 281 -4.24 49.58 58.07
CA LEU A 281 -5.04 50.15 56.98
C LEU A 281 -4.36 50.00 55.61
N GLY A 282 -3.03 50.10 55.55
CA GLY A 282 -2.28 49.91 54.31
C GLY A 282 -2.34 48.48 53.78
N LEU A 283 -2.35 47.48 54.66
CA LEU A 283 -2.42 46.05 54.26
C LEU A 283 -3.79 45.66 53.71
N GLU A 284 -4.88 46.16 54.32
CA GLU A 284 -6.25 45.89 53.85
C GLU A 284 -6.53 46.48 52.46
N GLN A 285 -5.94 47.65 52.14
CA GLN A 285 -6.05 48.26 50.82
C GLN A 285 -5.24 47.53 49.74
N ASP A 286 -4.07 46.98 50.09
CA ASP A 286 -3.24 46.22 49.15
C ASP A 286 -3.88 44.86 48.80
N ASP A 287 -4.53 44.16 49.75
CA ASP A 287 -5.25 42.91 49.48
C ASP A 287 -6.45 43.11 48.53
N GLN A 288 -7.22 44.19 48.72
CA GLN A 288 -8.36 44.51 47.84
C GLN A 288 -7.93 44.89 46.41
N ASN A 289 -6.86 45.68 46.28
CA ASN A 289 -6.32 46.05 44.97
C ASN A 289 -5.72 44.84 44.22
N ASP A 290 -5.29 43.82 44.94
CA ASP A 290 -4.74 42.60 44.37
C ASP A 290 -5.84 41.63 43.87
N GLU A 291 -7.01 41.59 44.50
CA GLU A 291 -8.18 40.84 44.03
C GLU A 291 -8.79 41.43 42.74
N ASP A 292 -8.90 42.76 42.67
CA ASP A 292 -9.43 43.49 41.49
C ASP A 292 -8.52 43.42 40.25
N ARG A 293 -7.24 43.08 40.43
CA ARG A 293 -6.27 42.93 39.33
C ARG A 293 -6.18 41.50 38.78
N ILE A 294 -6.73 40.53 39.51
CA ILE A 294 -6.69 39.10 39.14
C ILE A 294 -8.02 38.66 38.50
N SER A 295 -9.08 39.47 38.67
CA SER A 295 -10.41 39.33 38.03
C SER A 295 -10.48 40.01 36.67
#